data_AF-A0A3R6CPJ5-F1
#
_entry.id   AF-A0A3R6CPJ5-F1
#
_cell.length_a   1.000
_cell.length_b   1.000
_cell.length_c   1.000
_cell.angle_alpha   90.00
_cell.angle_beta   90.00
_cell.angle_gamma   90.00
#
_symmetry.space_group_name_H-M   'P 1'
#
loop_
_entity.id
_entity.type
_entity.pdbx_description
1 polymer ?
#
loop_
_entity_poly.entity_id
_entity_poly.type
_entity_poly.pdbx_seq_one_letter_code
_entity_poly.pdbx_strand_id
1 'polypeptide(L)'
;MDRSKDSSYWIEKLNMSPHPEGGYFKEVYRPDRWKPISEYPSDRRVLTTIYYLLEEADFSAFHRIQSPESWFFHKGEPLHIYSFEKGQLVCRELSDQEGGQLQITVEPDIWFAARLKNPKGFTLVSCAVAPGFEYKDFELARKEELVVRYPQEKEIIEQLCR
;
A
#
# COMPACT_ATOMS: atom_id res chain seq x y z
N MET A 1 -3.13 -15.16 -25.45
CA MET A 1 -2.86 -15.02 -24.00
C MET A 1 -1.37 -15.25 -23.82
N ASP A 2 -0.62 -14.17 -23.66
CA ASP A 2 0.84 -14.20 -23.51
C ASP A 2 1.18 -14.83 -22.15
N ARG A 3 1.73 -16.05 -22.16
CA ARG A 3 2.17 -16.77 -20.96
C ARG A 3 3.50 -16.25 -20.38
N SER A 4 3.91 -15.00 -20.64
CA SER A 4 5.30 -14.58 -20.35
C SER A 4 5.50 -13.60 -19.19
N LYS A 5 4.46 -13.07 -18.52
CA LYS A 5 4.63 -12.01 -17.50
C LYS A 5 3.72 -12.18 -16.28
N ASP A 6 3.98 -13.22 -15.50
CA ASP A 6 3.40 -13.44 -14.16
C ASP A 6 4.09 -12.56 -13.10
N SER A 7 3.74 -12.75 -11.82
CA SER A 7 4.35 -12.03 -10.69
C SER A 7 5.87 -12.21 -10.64
N SER A 8 6.35 -13.44 -10.79
CA SER A 8 7.78 -13.78 -10.74
C SER A 8 8.58 -12.99 -11.78
N TYR A 9 8.07 -12.86 -13.01
CA TYR A 9 8.68 -12.02 -14.04
C TYR A 9 8.85 -10.57 -13.58
N TRP A 10 7.82 -9.96 -12.98
CA TRP A 10 7.87 -8.56 -12.56
C TRP A 10 8.75 -8.34 -11.34
N ILE A 11 8.72 -9.25 -10.36
CA ILE A 11 9.59 -9.24 -9.18
C ILE A 11 11.06 -9.23 -9.63
N GLU A 12 11.43 -10.15 -10.52
CA GLU A 12 12.80 -10.24 -11.04
C GLU A 12 13.17 -9.01 -11.88
N LYS A 13 12.35 -8.66 -12.88
CA LYS A 13 12.62 -7.55 -13.80
C LYS A 13 12.77 -6.21 -13.09
N LEU A 14 12.00 -5.97 -12.05
CA LEU A 14 12.01 -4.72 -11.29
C LEU A 14 12.93 -4.78 -10.06
N ASN A 15 13.64 -5.89 -9.85
CA ASN A 15 14.52 -6.14 -8.70
C ASN A 15 13.84 -5.86 -7.36
N MET A 16 12.64 -6.42 -7.19
CA MET A 16 11.83 -6.23 -5.99
C MET A 16 12.26 -7.19 -4.87
N SER A 17 12.02 -6.79 -3.63
CA SER A 17 12.30 -7.58 -2.43
C SER A 17 11.06 -7.66 -1.54
N PRO A 18 10.90 -8.69 -0.70
CA PRO A 18 9.76 -8.78 0.20
C PRO A 18 9.63 -7.54 1.11
N HIS A 19 8.41 -7.03 1.31
CA HIS A 19 8.12 -5.90 2.20
C HIS A 19 7.63 -6.40 3.58
N PRO A 20 7.94 -5.72 4.70
CA PRO A 20 7.53 -6.14 6.04
C PRO A 20 6.01 -6.34 6.23
N GLU A 21 5.18 -5.55 5.55
CA GLU A 21 3.71 -5.68 5.64
C GLU A 21 3.14 -6.81 4.76
N GLY A 22 3.94 -7.38 3.87
CA GLY A 22 3.55 -8.31 2.81
C GLY A 22 3.78 -7.76 1.42
N GLY A 23 3.75 -8.65 0.43
CA GLY A 23 4.10 -8.36 -0.95
C GLY A 23 5.59 -8.11 -1.17
N TYR A 24 5.88 -7.55 -2.33
CA TYR A 24 7.22 -7.19 -2.77
C TYR A 24 7.25 -5.70 -3.10
N PHE A 25 8.39 -5.06 -2.89
CA PHE A 25 8.56 -3.65 -3.21
C PHE A 25 9.96 -3.34 -3.72
N LYS A 26 10.10 -2.18 -4.35
CA LYS A 26 11.38 -1.56 -4.68
C LYS A 26 11.24 -0.04 -4.65
N GLU A 27 12.06 0.66 -3.85
CA GLU A 27 12.18 2.11 -3.97
C GLU A 27 12.78 2.48 -5.34
N VAL A 28 12.07 3.36 -6.05
CA VAL A 28 12.41 3.81 -7.42
C VAL A 28 13.03 5.19 -7.39
N TYR A 29 12.51 6.08 -6.56
CA TYR A 29 12.98 7.45 -6.50
C TYR A 29 12.98 7.99 -5.07
N ARG A 30 14.10 8.61 -4.71
CA ARG A 30 14.30 9.43 -3.52
C ARG A 30 15.25 10.57 -3.88
N PRO A 31 14.88 11.84 -3.67
CA PRO A 31 15.72 12.96 -4.07
C PRO A 31 16.92 13.13 -3.14
N ASP A 32 18.13 13.22 -3.72
CA ASP A 32 19.36 13.60 -3.01
C ASP A 32 19.42 15.10 -2.69
N ARG A 33 18.71 15.92 -3.46
CA ARG A 33 18.64 17.37 -3.29
C ARG A 33 17.22 17.78 -3.03
N TRP A 34 16.96 18.31 -1.84
CA TRP A 34 15.66 18.85 -1.46
C TRP A 34 15.85 20.04 -0.51
N LYS A 35 14.77 20.79 -0.30
CA LYS A 35 14.70 21.79 0.77
C LYS A 35 13.78 21.25 1.87
N PRO A 36 14.06 21.51 3.15
CA PRO A 36 13.13 21.23 4.22
C PRO A 36 11.77 21.86 3.94
N ILE A 37 10.71 21.11 4.20
CA ILE A 37 9.33 21.61 4.16
C ILE A 37 9.02 22.13 5.56
N SER A 38 8.44 23.34 5.65
CA SER A 38 7.99 23.89 6.94
C SER A 38 7.04 22.90 7.62
N GLU A 39 7.09 22.82 8.96
CA GLU A 39 6.27 21.93 9.80
C GLU A 39 6.63 20.43 9.74
N TYR A 40 7.60 20.02 8.92
CA TYR A 40 8.13 18.65 8.89
C TYR A 40 9.58 18.58 9.39
N PRO A 41 10.04 17.41 9.89
CA PRO A 41 11.45 17.18 10.18
C PRO A 41 12.36 17.54 8.99
N SER A 42 13.51 18.16 9.25
CA SER A 42 14.39 18.67 8.19
C SER A 42 14.99 17.59 7.28
N ASP A 43 15.03 16.35 7.77
CA ASP A 43 15.47 15.18 7.02
C ASP A 43 14.40 14.62 6.07
N ARG A 44 13.16 15.11 6.15
CA ARG A 44 12.04 14.64 5.33
C ARG A 44 12.26 14.97 3.87
N ARG A 45 12.31 13.93 3.03
CA ARG A 45 12.36 14.09 1.56
C ARG A 45 11.04 14.65 1.05
N VAL A 46 11.08 15.34 -0.09
CA VAL A 46 9.86 15.93 -0.68
C VAL A 46 8.95 14.89 -1.32
N LEU A 47 9.49 13.74 -1.73
CA LEU A 47 8.79 12.67 -2.42
C LEU A 47 9.61 11.38 -2.31
N THR A 48 8.94 10.26 -2.14
CA THR A 48 9.50 8.93 -2.43
C THR A 48 8.52 8.17 -3.32
N THR A 49 9.03 7.33 -4.22
CA THR A 49 8.18 6.43 -5.00
C THR A 49 8.71 5.01 -4.97
N ILE A 50 7.79 4.05 -5.04
CA ILE A 50 8.10 2.62 -5.08
C ILE A 50 7.36 1.93 -6.23
N TYR A 51 7.87 0.77 -6.65
CA TYR A 51 7.02 -0.30 -7.16
C TYR A 51 6.54 -1.16 -6.00
N TYR A 52 5.31 -1.63 -6.06
CA TYR A 52 4.74 -2.56 -5.09
C TYR A 52 3.93 -3.65 -5.81
N LEU A 53 4.04 -4.89 -5.36
CA LEU A 53 3.40 -6.05 -5.96
C LEU A 53 2.85 -6.97 -4.88
N LEU A 54 1.58 -7.37 -5.05
CA LEU A 54 0.95 -8.45 -4.29
C LEU A 54 0.61 -9.60 -5.23
N GLU A 55 0.79 -10.83 -4.76
CA GLU A 55 0.49 -12.04 -5.51
C GLU A 55 -0.36 -13.03 -4.69
N GLU A 56 -1.18 -13.78 -5.39
CA GLU A 56 -1.99 -14.88 -4.85
C GLU A 56 -2.83 -14.44 -3.63
N ALA A 57 -2.65 -15.11 -2.48
CA ALA A 57 -3.37 -14.83 -1.25
C ALA A 57 -2.60 -13.90 -0.29
N ASP A 58 -1.47 -13.31 -0.73
CA ASP A 58 -0.74 -12.34 0.07
C ASP A 58 -1.52 -11.03 0.23
N PHE A 59 -1.16 -10.26 1.25
CA PHE A 59 -1.81 -9.01 1.57
C PHE A 59 -0.82 -8.01 2.17
N SER A 60 -1.07 -6.73 1.94
CA SER A 60 -0.49 -5.63 2.71
C SER A 60 -1.27 -5.53 4.03
N ALA A 61 -0.59 -5.82 5.13
CA ALA A 61 -1.18 -5.79 6.46
C ALA A 61 -1.61 -4.38 6.87
N PHE A 62 -2.57 -4.27 7.79
CA PHE A 62 -2.99 -2.98 8.34
C PHE A 62 -1.79 -2.21 8.87
N HIS A 63 -1.57 -1.03 8.31
CA HIS A 63 -0.52 -0.12 8.69
C HIS A 63 -0.97 1.33 8.51
N ARG A 64 -0.17 2.27 9.00
CA ARG A 64 -0.38 3.70 8.76
C ARG A 64 0.96 4.41 8.64
N ILE A 65 0.92 5.57 7.99
CA ILE A 65 2.06 6.48 7.82
C ILE A 65 1.63 7.93 8.08
N GLN A 66 2.59 8.82 8.30
CA GLN A 66 2.34 10.24 8.63
C GLN A 66 2.25 11.17 7.41
N SER A 67 2.21 10.61 6.20
CA SER A 67 2.10 11.36 4.95
C SER A 67 1.01 10.72 4.08
N PRO A 68 0.37 11.47 3.15
CA PRO A 68 -0.51 10.87 2.18
C PRO A 68 0.27 9.88 1.29
N GLU A 69 -0.35 8.75 0.98
CA GLU A 69 0.16 7.79 0.01
C GLU A 69 -0.82 7.64 -1.16
N SER A 70 -0.33 7.92 -2.36
CA SER A 70 -1.06 7.68 -3.60
C SER A 70 -0.60 6.39 -4.27
N TRP A 71 -1.56 5.52 -4.55
CA TRP A 71 -1.40 4.25 -5.24
C TRP A 71 -1.85 4.40 -6.70
N PHE A 72 -1.06 3.89 -7.64
CA PHE A 72 -1.27 4.00 -9.08
C PHE A 72 -1.28 2.60 -9.70
N PHE A 73 -2.40 2.21 -10.31
CA PHE A 73 -2.55 0.92 -10.95
C PHE A 73 -1.68 0.81 -12.21
N HIS A 74 -0.95 -0.30 -12.38
CA HIS A 74 -0.23 -0.59 -13.63
C HIS A 74 -0.77 -1.82 -14.35
N LYS A 75 -0.83 -2.96 -13.66
CA LYS A 75 -1.12 -4.28 -14.27
C LYS A 75 -1.70 -5.25 -13.25
N GLY A 76 -2.43 -6.24 -13.77
CA GLY A 76 -2.84 -7.42 -13.03
C GLY A 76 -4.29 -7.35 -12.57
N GLU A 77 -4.58 -8.04 -11.47
CA GLU A 77 -5.91 -8.11 -10.88
C GLU A 77 -6.27 -6.84 -10.10
N PRO A 78 -7.58 -6.53 -9.97
CA PRO A 78 -8.04 -5.46 -9.09
C PRO A 78 -7.54 -5.62 -7.66
N LEU A 79 -7.06 -4.52 -7.09
CA LEU A 79 -6.62 -4.45 -5.71
C LEU A 79 -7.71 -3.78 -4.86
N HIS A 80 -8.15 -4.44 -3.80
CA HIS A 80 -8.97 -3.79 -2.78
C HIS A 80 -8.08 -3.13 -1.75
N ILE A 81 -8.27 -1.82 -1.56
CA ILE A 81 -7.64 -1.03 -0.51
C ILE A 81 -8.70 -0.76 0.57
N TYR A 82 -8.47 -1.31 1.75
CA TYR A 82 -9.29 -1.15 2.94
C TYR A 82 -8.70 -0.05 3.80
N SER A 83 -9.51 0.89 4.28
CA SER A 83 -9.03 2.00 5.12
C SER A 83 -10.08 2.44 6.13
N PHE A 84 -9.65 2.82 7.33
CA PHE A 84 -10.53 3.30 8.39
C PHE A 84 -10.71 4.82 8.33
N GLU A 85 -11.59 5.28 7.44
CA GLU A 85 -11.86 6.70 7.21
C GLU A 85 -12.99 7.20 8.10
N LYS A 86 -12.76 8.28 8.87
CA LYS A 86 -13.76 8.87 9.78
C LYS A 86 -14.43 7.85 10.72
N GLY A 87 -13.68 6.81 11.12
CA GLY A 87 -14.14 5.76 12.02
C GLY A 87 -14.90 4.61 11.35
N GLN A 88 -15.03 4.62 10.02
CA GLN A 88 -15.72 3.58 9.25
C GLN A 88 -14.75 2.86 8.31
N LEU A 89 -14.97 1.58 8.08
CA LEU A 89 -14.23 0.84 7.08
C LEU A 89 -14.73 1.20 5.68
N VAL A 90 -13.80 1.67 4.84
CA VAL A 90 -14.03 1.95 3.44
C VAL A 90 -13.18 1.00 2.62
N CYS A 91 -13.79 0.38 1.59
CA CYS A 91 -13.09 -0.45 0.62
C CYS A 91 -13.17 0.21 -0.75
N ARG A 92 -12.02 0.56 -1.32
CA ARG A 92 -11.90 1.13 -2.67
C ARG A 92 -11.17 0.16 -3.60
N GLU A 93 -11.60 0.08 -4.85
CA GLU A 93 -10.98 -0.78 -5.86
C GLU A 93 -9.99 0.02 -6.72
N LEU A 94 -8.72 -0.38 -6.72
CA LEU A 94 -7.67 0.11 -7.60
C LEU A 94 -7.54 -0.83 -8.80
N SER A 95 -8.08 -0.42 -9.95
CA SER A 95 -8.07 -1.20 -11.19
C SER A 95 -8.45 -0.34 -12.40
N ASP A 96 -8.33 -0.91 -13.59
CA ASP A 96 -8.85 -0.35 -14.85
C ASP A 96 -10.26 -0.87 -15.21
N GLN A 97 -10.93 -1.56 -14.28
CA GLN A 97 -12.29 -2.08 -14.49
C GLN A 97 -13.35 -0.99 -14.25
N GLU A 98 -14.57 -1.21 -14.73
CA GLU A 98 -15.67 -0.22 -14.69
C GLU A 98 -15.99 0.31 -13.27
N GLY A 99 -15.81 -0.52 -12.24
CA GLY A 99 -16.01 -0.14 -10.83
C GLY A 99 -14.75 0.34 -10.10
N GLY A 100 -13.60 0.35 -10.77
CA GLY A 100 -12.31 0.69 -10.19
C GLY A 100 -11.84 2.10 -10.52
N GLN A 101 -10.77 2.52 -9.85
CA GLN A 101 -10.04 3.74 -10.15
C GLN A 101 -8.58 3.40 -10.46
N LEU A 102 -7.96 4.14 -11.39
CA LEU A 102 -6.53 3.98 -11.70
C LEU A 102 -5.62 4.58 -10.62
N GLN A 103 -6.16 5.40 -9.74
CA GLN A 103 -5.43 6.03 -8.65
C GLN A 103 -6.29 6.18 -7.41
N ILE A 104 -5.72 5.87 -6.25
CA ILE A 104 -6.35 6.02 -4.93
C ILE A 104 -5.33 6.68 -3.98
N THR A 105 -5.77 7.62 -3.16
CA THR A 105 -4.93 8.20 -2.09
C THR A 105 -5.50 7.85 -0.72
N VAL A 106 -4.63 7.41 0.18
CA VAL A 106 -4.92 7.26 1.62
C VAL A 106 -4.28 8.44 2.35
N GLU A 107 -5.07 9.13 3.17
CA GLU A 107 -4.63 10.29 3.94
C GLU A 107 -3.76 9.88 5.15
N PRO A 108 -2.93 10.79 5.70
CA PRO A 108 -2.10 10.54 6.88
C PRO A 108 -2.88 9.96 8.07
N ASP A 109 -2.18 9.17 8.89
CA ASP A 109 -2.65 8.60 10.15
C ASP A 109 -3.88 7.66 10.05
N ILE A 110 -4.32 7.33 8.83
CA ILE A 110 -5.37 6.36 8.56
C ILE A 110 -4.77 4.95 8.54
N TRP A 111 -5.40 4.02 9.26
CA TRP A 111 -5.09 2.60 9.14
C TRP A 111 -5.62 2.06 7.83
N PHE A 112 -4.77 1.45 7.03
CA PHE A 112 -5.14 0.85 5.75
C PHE A 112 -4.40 -0.45 5.48
N ALA A 113 -5.02 -1.32 4.68
CA ALA A 113 -4.52 -2.62 4.27
C ALA A 113 -4.94 -2.86 2.82
N ALA A 114 -4.29 -3.79 2.13
CA ALA A 114 -4.65 -4.11 0.76
C ALA A 114 -4.55 -5.62 0.45
N ARG A 115 -5.45 -6.13 -0.38
CA ARG A 115 -5.39 -7.49 -0.93
C ARG A 115 -6.03 -7.56 -2.30
N LEU A 116 -5.63 -8.53 -3.11
CA LEU A 116 -6.30 -8.79 -4.37
C LEU A 116 -7.79 -9.03 -4.15
N LYS A 117 -8.64 -8.46 -5.01
CA LYS A 117 -10.08 -8.71 -5.00
C LYS A 117 -10.39 -10.20 -5.18
N ASN A 118 -9.63 -10.84 -6.07
CA ASN A 118 -9.60 -12.29 -6.27
C ASN A 118 -8.21 -12.80 -5.85
N PRO A 119 -8.09 -13.77 -4.92
CA PRO A 119 -6.80 -14.20 -4.38
C PRO A 119 -6.05 -15.16 -5.32
N LYS A 120 -5.86 -14.73 -6.57
CA LYS A 120 -5.16 -15.47 -7.63
C LYS A 120 -4.47 -14.47 -8.57
N GLY A 121 -3.28 -14.81 -9.04
CA GLY A 121 -2.52 -13.93 -9.94
C GLY A 121 -1.80 -12.84 -9.15
N PHE A 122 -1.72 -11.61 -9.69
CA PHE A 122 -0.96 -10.54 -9.05
C PHE A 122 -1.55 -9.17 -9.37
N THR A 123 -1.15 -8.16 -8.61
CA THR A 123 -1.32 -6.75 -8.97
C THR A 123 0.02 -6.05 -8.87
N LEU A 124 0.32 -5.19 -9.82
CA LEU A 124 1.50 -4.33 -9.83
C LEU A 124 1.04 -2.88 -9.82
N VAL A 125 1.57 -2.12 -8.87
CA VAL A 125 1.26 -0.71 -8.67
C VAL A 125 2.54 0.09 -8.45
N SER A 126 2.43 1.41 -8.54
CA SER A 126 3.39 2.32 -7.91
C SER A 126 2.73 3.01 -6.74
N CYS A 127 3.50 3.29 -5.70
CA CYS A 127 3.07 4.17 -4.63
C CYS A 127 3.96 5.41 -4.60
N ALA A 128 3.38 6.55 -4.24
CA ALA A 128 4.08 7.81 -4.04
C ALA A 128 3.67 8.40 -2.69
N VAL A 129 4.66 8.79 -1.90
CA VAL A 129 4.45 9.38 -0.57
C VAL A 129 5.09 10.77 -0.55
N ALA A 130 4.32 11.78 -0.14
CA ALA A 130 4.77 13.17 -0.11
C ALA A 130 4.16 13.92 1.09
N PRO A 131 4.95 14.38 2.08
CA PRO A 131 6.41 14.24 2.18
C PRO A 131 6.88 12.79 2.25
N GLY A 132 8.07 12.51 1.70
CA GLY A 132 8.61 11.18 1.44
C GLY A 132 8.62 10.24 2.65
N PHE A 133 8.43 8.95 2.36
CA PHE A 133 8.37 7.86 3.31
C PHE A 133 9.66 7.76 4.14
N GLU A 134 9.48 7.61 5.46
CA GLU A 134 10.52 7.23 6.39
C GLU A 134 9.99 6.14 7.32
N TYR A 135 10.80 5.11 7.61
CA TYR A 135 10.40 3.99 8.47
C TYR A 135 9.99 4.42 9.89
N LYS A 136 10.49 5.56 10.37
CA LYS A 136 10.11 6.13 11.68
C LYS A 136 8.64 6.56 11.75
N ASP A 137 7.99 6.76 10.61
CA ASP A 137 6.58 7.14 10.52
C ASP A 137 5.67 5.95 10.21
N PHE A 138 6.26 4.80 9.87
CA PHE A 138 5.54 3.59 9.50
C PHE A 138 5.21 2.77 10.74
N GLU A 139 3.92 2.49 10.91
CA GLU A 139 3.41 1.71 12.04
C GLU A 139 2.58 0.55 11.53
N LEU A 140 2.98 -0.68 11.86
CA LEU A 140 2.16 -1.88 11.68
C LEU A 140 1.12 -1.98 12.80
N ALA A 141 -0.12 -2.29 12.43
CA ALA A 141 -1.19 -2.49 13.37
C ALA A 141 -0.94 -3.70 14.27
N ARG A 142 -1.28 -3.56 15.55
CA ARG A 142 -1.47 -4.69 16.45
C ARG A 142 -2.94 -5.10 16.40
N LYS A 143 -3.19 -6.37 16.11
CA LYS A 143 -4.53 -6.92 15.94
C LYS A 143 -5.43 -6.60 17.13
N GLU A 144 -4.93 -6.80 18.34
CA GLU A 144 -5.69 -6.59 19.58
C GLU A 144 -6.11 -5.13 19.75
N GLU A 145 -5.24 -4.19 19.39
CA GLU A 145 -5.50 -2.75 19.48
C GLU A 145 -6.54 -2.30 18.45
N LEU A 146 -6.43 -2.80 17.20
CA LEU A 146 -7.39 -2.49 16.14
C LEU A 146 -8.77 -3.08 16.43
N VAL A 147 -8.86 -4.33 16.92
CA VAL A 147 -10.13 -4.97 17.27
C VAL A 147 -10.83 -4.21 18.40
N VAL A 148 -10.09 -3.72 19.41
CA VAL A 148 -10.68 -2.88 20.47
C VAL A 148 -11.23 -1.57 19.91
N ARG A 149 -10.53 -0.96 18.94
CA ARG A 149 -10.92 0.32 18.35
C ARG A 149 -12.08 0.20 17.35
N TYR A 150 -12.14 -0.90 16.59
CA TYR A 150 -13.12 -1.15 15.54
C TYR A 150 -13.75 -2.54 15.69
N PRO A 151 -14.48 -2.79 16.79
CA PRO A 151 -14.99 -4.13 17.12
C PRO A 151 -15.96 -4.68 16.07
N GLN A 152 -16.67 -3.81 15.35
CA GLN A 152 -17.57 -4.18 14.27
C GLN A 152 -16.84 -4.72 13.02
N GLU A 153 -15.56 -4.41 12.85
CA GLU A 153 -14.73 -4.83 11.71
C GLU A 153 -13.76 -5.95 12.07
N LYS A 154 -14.05 -6.70 13.15
CA LYS A 154 -13.16 -7.73 13.69
C LYS A 154 -12.71 -8.75 12.63
N GLU A 155 -13.61 -9.21 11.77
CA GLU A 155 -13.30 -10.23 10.77
C GLU A 155 -12.22 -9.77 9.79
N ILE A 156 -12.34 -8.55 9.23
CA ILE A 156 -11.35 -8.05 8.27
C ILE A 156 -10.01 -7.76 8.96
N ILE A 157 -10.05 -7.30 10.22
CA ILE A 157 -8.84 -7.04 11.02
C ILE A 157 -8.10 -8.35 11.29
N GLU A 158 -8.83 -9.42 11.62
CA GLU A 158 -8.24 -10.74 11.85
C GLU A 158 -7.58 -11.30 10.59
N GLN A 159 -8.16 -11.02 9.41
CA GLN A 159 -7.65 -11.44 8.10
C GLN A 159 -6.45 -10.62 7.62
N LEU A 160 -6.38 -9.32 7.95
CA LEU A 160 -5.40 -8.38 7.38
C LEU A 160 -4.41 -7.81 8.41
N CYS A 161 -4.32 -8.38 9.60
CA CYS A 161 -3.20 -8.13 10.52
C CYS A 161 -2.29 -9.36 10.58
N ARG A 162 -0.97 -9.11 10.63
CA ARG A 162 0.05 -10.14 10.87
C ARG A 162 0.13 -10.51 12.35
#